data_AF-A0A7C3K450-F1
#
_entry.id   AF-A0A7C3K450-F1
#
_cell.length_a   1.000
_cell.length_b   1.000
_cell.length_c   1.000
_cell.angle_alpha   90.00
_cell.angle_beta   90.00
_cell.angle_gamma   90.00
#
_symmetry.space_group_name_H-M   'P 1'
#
loop_
_entity.id
_entity.type
_entity.pdbx_description
1 polymer ?
#
loop_
_entity_poly.entity_id
_entity_poly.type
_entity_poly.pdbx_seq_one_letter_code
_entity_poly.pdbx_strand_id
1 'polypeptide(L)'
;MIDDFKSSTPVEPPKQNDQPEPETYQTNPSNEESGGIPLDLSIDKLGKKNKKKRSFRLWPSHLSKKKQIILATFLVLLIGGIVGYFVYTQLFAKPETVTQTPAAQQEPAPPTTVASTLTGLEVKPEVNERPVTGVMIENSPDARPQSGLTEAGVVFEAVAEGGITR
;
A
#
# COMPACT_ATOMS: atom_id res chain seq x y z
N MET A 1 17.16 -21.15 77.44
CA MET A 1 15.84 -21.76 77.24
C MET A 1 15.59 -21.66 75.75
N ILE A 2 15.87 -22.77 75.10
CA ILE A 2 15.80 -22.99 73.66
C ILE A 2 14.39 -23.56 73.39
N ASP A 3 13.93 -23.44 72.15
CA ASP A 3 12.72 -24.04 71.55
C ASP A 3 11.47 -23.15 71.47
N ASP A 4 11.17 -22.71 70.24
CA ASP A 4 9.87 -22.91 69.58
C ASP A 4 9.94 -22.48 68.10
N PHE A 5 10.70 -23.24 67.30
CA PHE A 5 10.62 -23.17 65.83
C PHE A 5 9.53 -24.13 65.37
N LYS A 6 8.30 -23.64 65.21
CA LYS A 6 7.18 -24.43 64.67
C LYS A 6 7.43 -24.74 63.20
N SER A 7 7.44 -26.04 62.91
CA SER A 7 7.62 -26.69 61.61
C SER A 7 6.63 -26.19 60.56
N SER A 8 7.14 -25.65 59.45
CA SER A 8 6.42 -25.55 58.19
C SER A 8 6.40 -26.92 57.50
N THR A 9 5.21 -27.34 57.06
CA THR A 9 5.01 -28.50 56.19
C THR A 9 5.66 -28.26 54.82
N PRO A 10 6.36 -29.24 54.22
CA PRO A 10 6.86 -29.10 52.86
C PRO A 10 5.71 -29.04 51.86
N VAL A 11 5.60 -27.94 51.12
CA VAL A 11 4.73 -27.86 49.94
C VAL A 11 5.48 -28.51 48.78
N GLU A 12 4.93 -29.61 48.27
CA GLU A 12 5.45 -30.34 47.12
C GLU A 12 5.34 -29.47 45.85
N PRO A 13 6.40 -29.30 45.04
CA PRO A 13 6.33 -28.51 43.81
C PRO A 13 5.50 -29.24 42.75
N PRO A 14 4.67 -28.53 41.97
CA PRO A 14 3.93 -29.14 40.87
C PRO A 14 4.87 -29.71 39.80
N LYS A 15 4.54 -30.91 39.31
CA LYS A 15 5.27 -31.62 38.25
C LYS A 15 5.30 -30.82 36.96
N GLN A 16 6.49 -30.69 36.39
CA GLN A 16 6.74 -30.07 35.10
C GLN A 16 6.83 -31.14 34.00
N ASN A 17 5.82 -31.18 33.14
CA ASN A 17 5.69 -31.93 31.88
C ASN A 17 4.69 -31.09 31.03
N ASP A 18 4.86 -30.74 29.75
CA ASP A 18 5.71 -31.19 28.67
C ASP A 18 6.04 -29.98 27.77
N GLN A 19 7.29 -29.85 27.34
CA GLN A 19 7.66 -28.97 26.21
C GLN A 19 7.68 -29.81 24.93
N PRO A 20 7.03 -29.40 23.83
CA PRO A 20 7.31 -29.99 22.53
C PRO A 20 8.63 -29.43 21.96
N GLU A 21 9.50 -30.35 21.53
CA GLU A 21 10.78 -30.13 20.84
C GLU A 21 10.64 -29.31 19.54
N PRO A 22 11.72 -28.61 19.10
CA PRO A 22 11.72 -27.85 17.86
C PRO A 22 11.84 -28.76 16.63
N GLU A 23 10.87 -28.67 15.71
CA GLU A 23 10.95 -29.32 14.40
C GLU A 23 12.06 -28.71 13.53
N THR A 24 13.01 -29.56 13.11
CA THR A 24 14.09 -29.22 12.21
C THR A 24 13.61 -29.15 10.76
N TYR A 25 13.89 -28.04 10.10
CA TYR A 25 13.70 -27.84 8.66
C TYR A 25 14.48 -28.87 7.83
N GLN A 26 13.80 -29.56 6.92
CA GLN A 26 14.45 -30.26 5.81
C GLN A 26 14.21 -29.49 4.51
N THR A 27 15.29 -28.94 3.95
CA THR A 27 15.40 -28.57 2.54
C THR A 27 15.86 -29.79 1.77
N ASN A 28 15.24 -30.10 0.63
CA ASN A 28 15.74 -31.13 -0.29
C ASN A 28 15.92 -30.53 -1.69
N PRO A 29 16.99 -30.91 -2.42
CA PRO A 29 17.61 -30.06 -3.43
C PRO A 29 17.06 -30.29 -4.84
N SER A 30 17.28 -29.24 -5.64
CA SER A 30 17.45 -29.20 -7.09
C SER A 30 18.00 -30.48 -7.73
N ASN A 31 17.35 -30.92 -8.81
CA ASN A 31 17.99 -31.68 -9.88
C ASN A 31 17.67 -31.01 -11.23
N GLU A 32 18.75 -30.64 -11.92
CA GLU A 32 18.83 -30.11 -13.27
C GLU A 32 18.75 -31.23 -14.32
N GLU A 33 18.68 -30.79 -15.58
CA GLU A 33 19.14 -31.49 -16.80
C GLU A 33 18.30 -32.68 -17.30
N SER A 34 18.21 -33.02 -18.59
CA SER A 34 18.64 -32.48 -19.90
C SER A 34 18.33 -33.61 -20.90
N GLY A 35 18.03 -33.31 -22.17
CA GLY A 35 18.36 -34.22 -23.27
C GLY A 35 17.22 -34.87 -24.06
N GLY A 36 16.94 -34.30 -25.25
CA GLY A 36 17.09 -35.01 -26.52
C GLY A 36 15.86 -35.67 -27.18
N ILE A 37 15.05 -34.96 -28.02
CA ILE A 37 14.86 -35.00 -29.51
C ILE A 37 14.62 -36.36 -30.24
N PRO A 38 14.09 -36.41 -31.50
CA PRO A 38 13.07 -35.65 -32.27
C PRO A 38 12.04 -36.57 -33.03
N LEU A 39 11.27 -35.99 -33.96
CA LEU A 39 10.67 -36.54 -35.20
C LEU A 39 9.16 -36.90 -35.18
N ASP A 40 8.33 -36.05 -35.81
CA ASP A 40 7.45 -36.48 -36.91
C ASP A 40 6.97 -35.26 -37.72
N LEU A 41 6.84 -35.51 -39.01
CA LEU A 41 6.65 -34.65 -40.15
C LEU A 41 5.26 -34.01 -40.20
N SER A 42 5.18 -32.79 -40.73
CA SER A 42 4.37 -32.49 -41.93
C SER A 42 4.58 -31.05 -42.36
N ILE A 43 5.40 -30.87 -43.41
CA ILE A 43 5.34 -29.69 -44.26
C ILE A 43 4.17 -29.91 -45.21
N ASP A 44 3.10 -29.14 -45.05
CA ASP A 44 2.20 -28.88 -46.15
C ASP A 44 2.14 -27.38 -46.45
N LYS A 45 2.83 -27.05 -47.55
CA LYS A 45 2.57 -25.88 -48.36
C LYS A 45 1.09 -25.85 -48.70
N LEU A 46 0.51 -24.66 -48.74
CA LEU A 46 -0.22 -24.10 -49.89
C LEU A 46 -0.99 -22.86 -49.41
N GLY A 47 -0.49 -21.67 -49.71
CA GLY A 47 -1.28 -20.90 -50.66
C GLY A 47 -0.91 -19.43 -50.67
N LYS A 48 0.13 -19.08 -51.44
CA LYS A 48 0.25 -17.73 -52.02
C LYS A 48 -0.96 -17.50 -52.92
N LYS A 49 -1.99 -16.83 -52.42
CA LYS A 49 -3.06 -16.28 -53.26
C LYS A 49 -2.69 -14.85 -53.64
N ASN A 50 -2.02 -14.75 -54.78
CA ASN A 50 -1.88 -13.52 -55.54
C ASN A 50 -3.02 -13.46 -56.58
N LYS A 51 -3.46 -12.24 -56.94
CA LYS A 51 -4.56 -11.83 -57.85
C LYS A 51 -5.87 -11.55 -57.12
N LYS A 52 -6.49 -10.37 -57.26
CA LYS A 52 -6.53 -9.45 -58.41
C LYS A 52 -6.42 -8.01 -57.91
N LYS A 53 -5.53 -7.20 -58.50
CA LYS A 53 -5.70 -5.75 -58.50
C LYS A 53 -7.02 -5.49 -59.21
N ARG A 54 -8.09 -5.24 -58.45
CA ARG A 54 -9.28 -4.59 -58.99
C ARG A 54 -8.79 -3.21 -59.42
N SER A 55 -8.57 -3.04 -60.71
CA SER A 55 -8.37 -1.72 -61.28
C SER A 55 -9.58 -0.90 -60.87
N PHE A 56 -9.41 -0.02 -59.89
CA PHE A 56 -10.42 0.92 -59.46
C PHE A 56 -10.50 1.97 -60.57
N ARG A 57 -11.17 1.60 -61.65
CA ARG A 57 -11.39 2.44 -62.82
C ARG A 57 -12.55 3.38 -62.49
N LEU A 58 -12.35 4.23 -61.49
CA LEU A 58 -13.21 5.38 -61.21
C LEU A 58 -12.60 6.65 -61.82
N TRP A 59 -12.17 6.58 -63.08
CA TRP A 59 -11.70 7.78 -63.76
C TRP A 59 -12.83 8.31 -64.64
N PRO A 60 -13.35 9.53 -64.40
CA PRO A 60 -14.32 10.14 -65.31
C PRO A 60 -13.59 10.48 -66.61
N SER A 61 -13.72 9.60 -67.60
CA SER A 61 -13.06 9.72 -68.90
C SER A 61 -13.75 10.72 -69.85
N HIS A 62 -14.65 11.56 -69.34
CA HIS A 62 -15.38 12.55 -70.16
C HIS A 62 -14.85 13.99 -70.00
N LEU A 63 -13.85 14.21 -69.14
CA LEU A 63 -13.20 15.51 -68.96
C LEU A 63 -11.95 15.61 -69.82
N SER A 64 -11.77 16.74 -70.51
CA SER A 64 -10.53 17.06 -71.25
C SER A 64 -9.30 16.85 -70.36
N LYS A 65 -8.20 16.35 -70.95
CA LYS A 65 -6.92 16.08 -70.24
C LYS A 65 -6.50 17.27 -69.35
N LYS A 66 -6.78 18.51 -69.79
CA LYS A 66 -6.51 19.74 -69.01
C LYS A 66 -7.35 19.83 -67.74
N LYS A 67 -8.65 19.50 -67.81
CA LYS A 67 -9.56 19.50 -66.65
C LYS A 67 -9.23 18.38 -65.67
N GLN A 68 -8.76 17.23 -66.15
CA GLN A 68 -8.30 16.14 -65.29
C GLN A 68 -7.02 16.50 -64.53
N ILE A 69 -6.08 17.19 -65.17
CA ILE A 69 -4.88 17.69 -64.50
C ILE A 69 -5.26 18.68 -63.39
N ILE A 70 -6.14 19.64 -63.68
CA ILE A 70 -6.63 20.63 -62.70
C ILE A 70 -7.33 19.95 -61.51
N LEU A 71 -8.18 18.95 -61.79
CA LEU A 71 -8.86 18.21 -60.73
C LEU A 71 -7.88 17.40 -59.88
N ALA A 72 -6.86 16.79 -60.51
CA ALA A 72 -5.83 16.04 -59.81
C ALA A 72 -4.97 16.94 -58.91
N THR A 73 -4.53 18.12 -59.38
CA THR A 73 -3.79 19.08 -58.54
C THR A 73 -4.65 19.60 -57.39
N PHE A 74 -5.93 19.90 -57.64
CA PHE A 74 -6.84 20.31 -56.57
C PHE A 74 -7.00 19.22 -55.50
N LEU A 75 -7.14 17.95 -55.93
CA LEU A 75 -7.25 16.82 -55.02
C LEU A 75 -5.98 16.63 -54.17
N VAL A 76 -4.80 16.77 -54.79
CA VAL A 76 -3.51 16.66 -54.09
C VAL A 76 -3.35 17.78 -53.06
N LEU A 77 -3.71 19.02 -53.39
CA LEU A 77 -3.67 20.14 -52.44
C LEU A 77 -4.66 19.94 -51.29
N LEU A 78 -5.87 19.44 -51.59
CA LEU A 78 -6.90 19.18 -50.59
C LEU A 78 -6.47 18.06 -49.62
N ILE A 79 -5.91 16.96 -50.15
CA ILE A 79 -5.38 15.86 -49.32
C ILE A 79 -4.17 16.35 -48.51
N GLY A 80 -3.24 17.08 -49.12
CA GLY A 80 -2.07 17.64 -48.44
C GLY A 80 -2.47 18.60 -47.31
N GLY A 81 -3.49 19.43 -47.52
CA GLY A 81 -4.05 20.32 -46.50
C GLY A 81 -4.69 19.56 -45.34
N ILE A 82 -5.45 18.49 -45.61
CA ILE A 82 -6.07 17.66 -44.56
C ILE A 82 -5.00 16.92 -43.74
N VAL A 83 -4.02 16.31 -44.40
CA VAL A 83 -2.92 15.60 -43.73
C VAL A 83 -2.07 16.59 -42.92
N GLY A 84 -1.74 17.75 -43.49
CA GLY A 84 -1.02 18.81 -42.81
C GLY A 84 -1.79 19.34 -41.59
N TYR A 85 -3.10 19.55 -41.71
CA TYR A 85 -3.96 19.95 -40.60
C TYR A 85 -3.98 18.87 -39.50
N PHE A 86 -4.14 17.59 -39.86
CA PHE A 86 -4.14 16.49 -38.89
C PHE A 86 -2.78 16.36 -38.17
N VAL A 87 -1.67 16.49 -38.89
CA VAL A 87 -0.32 16.51 -38.30
C VAL A 87 -0.13 17.74 -37.41
N TYR A 88 -0.64 18.90 -37.83
CA TYR A 88 -0.60 20.13 -37.04
C TYR A 88 -1.39 19.97 -35.74
N THR A 89 -2.58 19.37 -35.78
CA THR A 89 -3.36 19.08 -34.57
C THR A 89 -2.74 18.00 -33.69
N GLN A 90 -1.99 17.05 -34.24
CA GLN A 90 -1.32 16.00 -33.47
C GLN A 90 0.03 16.44 -32.85
N LEU A 91 0.77 17.33 -33.51
CA LEU A 91 2.12 17.73 -33.10
C LEU A 91 2.18 19.11 -32.43
N PHE A 92 1.26 20.02 -32.76
CA PHE A 92 1.35 21.43 -32.36
C PHE A 92 0.08 21.98 -31.70
N ALA A 93 -1.10 21.36 -31.89
CA ALA A 93 -2.23 21.70 -31.05
C ALA A 93 -1.95 21.16 -29.65
N LYS A 94 -1.63 22.07 -28.73
CA LYS A 94 -1.65 21.78 -27.31
C LYS A 94 -3.03 21.15 -27.03
N PRO A 95 -3.10 19.99 -26.35
CA PRO A 95 -4.38 19.51 -25.87
C PRO A 95 -5.01 20.70 -25.14
N GLU A 96 -6.26 21.03 -25.47
CA GLU A 96 -7.04 21.87 -24.59
C GLU A 96 -6.93 21.22 -23.23
N THR A 97 -6.13 21.85 -22.36
CA THR A 97 -6.14 21.57 -20.95
C THR A 97 -7.59 21.81 -20.59
N VAL A 98 -8.36 20.72 -20.52
CA VAL A 98 -9.57 20.70 -19.72
C VAL A 98 -9.08 21.29 -18.42
N THR A 99 -9.51 22.51 -18.13
CA THR A 99 -9.37 23.08 -16.80
C THR A 99 -10.26 22.18 -15.94
N GLN A 100 -9.72 21.02 -15.59
CA GLN A 100 -9.93 20.44 -14.29
C GLN A 100 -9.54 21.60 -13.39
N THR A 101 -10.55 22.30 -12.86
CA THR A 101 -10.42 22.93 -11.55
C THR A 101 -9.52 21.98 -10.76
N PRO A 102 -8.32 22.40 -10.34
CA PRO A 102 -7.50 21.56 -9.51
C PRO A 102 -8.45 21.06 -8.43
N ALA A 103 -8.69 19.74 -8.39
CA ALA A 103 -9.27 19.15 -7.21
C ALA A 103 -8.32 19.65 -6.13
N ALA A 104 -8.78 20.64 -5.34
CA ALA A 104 -7.97 21.29 -4.36
C ALA A 104 -7.39 20.14 -3.57
N GLN A 105 -6.08 19.94 -3.72
CA GLN A 105 -5.36 19.02 -2.88
C GLN A 105 -5.54 19.65 -1.51
N GLN A 106 -6.54 19.17 -0.78
CA GLN A 106 -6.84 19.63 0.56
C GLN A 106 -5.53 19.44 1.30
N GLU A 107 -4.88 20.57 1.58
CA GLU A 107 -3.75 20.59 2.49
C GLU A 107 -4.21 19.84 3.74
N PRO A 108 -3.49 18.80 4.18
CA PRO A 108 -3.90 18.04 5.34
C PRO A 108 -4.13 19.03 6.47
N ALA A 109 -5.33 18.98 7.06
CA ALA A 109 -5.68 19.87 8.15
C ALA A 109 -4.57 19.80 9.22
N PRO A 110 -4.17 20.95 9.79
CA PRO A 110 -3.14 20.95 10.82
C PRO A 110 -3.52 19.99 11.95
N PRO A 111 -2.54 19.28 12.55
CA PRO A 111 -2.83 18.33 13.62
C PRO A 111 -3.55 19.05 14.75
N THR A 112 -4.71 18.51 15.14
CA THR A 112 -5.55 19.06 16.22
C THR A 112 -5.14 18.53 17.60
N THR A 113 -4.21 17.58 17.63
CA THR A 113 -3.70 16.90 18.82
C THR A 113 -2.19 17.06 18.92
N VAL A 114 -1.67 16.94 20.14
CA VAL A 114 -0.24 16.93 20.47
C VAL A 114 0.05 15.75 21.40
N ALA A 115 1.27 15.22 21.38
CA ALA A 115 1.68 14.19 22.32
C ALA A 115 1.75 14.74 23.76
N SER A 116 1.16 14.02 24.70
CA SER A 116 1.21 14.34 26.13
C SER A 116 2.65 14.28 26.64
N THR A 117 3.08 15.29 27.39
CA THR A 117 4.39 15.31 28.06
C THR A 117 4.51 14.26 29.15
N LEU A 118 3.39 13.81 29.74
CA LEU A 118 3.36 12.82 30.81
C LEU A 118 3.27 11.38 30.28
N THR A 119 2.38 11.13 29.31
CA THR A 119 2.05 9.76 28.86
C THR A 119 2.48 9.45 27.43
N GLY A 120 2.85 10.45 26.63
CA GLY A 120 3.16 10.30 25.21
C GLY A 120 1.94 10.09 24.29
N LEU A 121 0.72 9.97 24.85
CA LEU A 121 -0.51 9.79 24.07
C LEU A 121 -0.98 11.09 23.42
N GLU A 122 -1.65 11.01 22.28
CA GLU A 122 -2.25 12.19 21.64
C GLU A 122 -3.41 12.76 22.47
N VAL A 123 -3.29 14.04 22.81
CA VAL A 123 -4.28 14.80 23.57
C VAL A 123 -4.50 16.17 22.95
N LYS A 124 -5.57 16.86 23.35
CA LYS A 124 -5.75 18.27 22.96
C LYS A 124 -4.65 19.14 23.61
N PRO A 125 -4.17 20.19 22.94
CA PRO A 125 -3.15 21.09 23.48
C PRO A 125 -3.48 21.61 24.89
N GLU A 126 -4.74 21.96 25.15
CA GLU A 126 -5.16 22.54 26.45
C GLU A 126 -5.11 21.52 27.60
N VAL A 127 -5.10 20.21 27.29
CA VAL A 127 -4.92 19.16 28.30
C VAL A 127 -3.43 19.00 28.63
N ASN A 128 -2.56 19.11 27.62
CA ASN A 128 -1.12 18.97 27.80
C ASN A 128 -0.48 20.13 28.58
N GLU A 129 -1.11 21.30 28.54
CA GLU A 129 -0.69 22.48 29.31
C GLU A 129 -1.11 22.43 30.79
N ARG A 130 -1.93 21.45 31.20
CA ARG A 130 -2.36 21.34 32.60
C ARG A 130 -1.20 20.90 33.49
N PRO A 131 -1.09 21.43 34.72
CA PRO A 131 -0.10 20.96 35.68
C PRO A 131 -0.26 19.47 35.98
N VAL A 132 0.87 18.76 36.09
CA VAL A 132 0.89 17.37 36.57
C VAL A 132 0.59 17.37 38.07
N THR A 133 -0.41 16.61 38.49
CA THR A 133 -0.79 16.44 39.88
C THR A 133 -0.46 15.02 40.32
N GLY A 134 0.41 14.89 41.33
CA GLY A 134 0.72 13.62 41.97
C GLY A 134 -0.08 13.46 43.27
N VAL A 135 -0.60 12.25 43.50
CA VAL A 135 -1.31 11.88 44.73
C VAL A 135 -0.70 10.57 45.23
N MET A 136 -0.28 10.54 46.49
CA MET A 136 0.11 9.29 47.15
C MET A 136 -1.16 8.63 47.69
N ILE A 137 -1.39 7.38 47.31
CA ILE A 137 -2.62 6.65 47.66
C ILE A 137 -2.23 5.45 48.51
N GLU A 138 -3.04 5.14 49.52
CA GLU A 138 -2.78 4.00 50.39
C GLU A 138 -3.13 2.66 49.67
N ASN A 139 -2.31 1.61 49.82
CA ASN A 139 -2.51 0.30 49.18
C ASN A 139 -2.63 -0.91 50.14
N SER A 140 -2.90 -0.71 51.43
CA SER A 140 -3.31 -1.76 52.38
C SER A 140 -4.59 -2.47 51.93
N PRO A 141 -4.81 -3.72 52.38
CA PRO A 141 -6.05 -4.45 52.08
C PRO A 141 -7.33 -3.70 52.48
N ASP A 142 -7.30 -2.95 53.58
CA ASP A 142 -8.46 -2.25 54.13
C ASP A 142 -8.83 -0.98 53.36
N ALA A 143 -7.89 -0.37 52.63
CA ALA A 143 -8.15 0.80 51.80
C ALA A 143 -8.72 0.46 50.42
N ARG A 144 -8.80 -0.83 50.05
CA ARG A 144 -9.26 -1.27 48.74
C ARG A 144 -10.79 -1.40 48.71
N PRO A 145 -11.45 -1.06 47.58
CA PRO A 145 -10.87 -0.53 46.35
C PRO A 145 -10.67 0.99 46.38
N GLN A 146 -9.61 1.47 45.72
CA GLN A 146 -9.33 2.90 45.57
C GLN A 146 -10.10 3.53 44.40
N SER A 147 -10.36 4.83 44.49
CA SER A 147 -11.05 5.62 43.45
C SER A 147 -10.05 6.39 42.58
N GLY A 148 -10.40 6.61 41.30
CA GLY A 148 -9.65 7.48 40.40
C GLY A 148 -8.37 6.89 39.80
N LEU A 149 -7.97 5.66 40.16
CA LEU A 149 -6.78 5.01 39.56
C LEU A 149 -6.88 4.87 38.04
N THR A 150 -8.08 4.65 37.50
CA THR A 150 -8.32 4.52 36.05
C THR A 150 -8.20 5.84 35.29
N GLU A 151 -8.25 6.97 36.00
CA GLU A 151 -8.12 8.31 35.42
C GLU A 151 -6.67 8.82 35.48
N ALA A 152 -5.80 8.11 36.20
CA ALA A 152 -4.39 8.46 36.31
C ALA A 152 -3.65 8.16 35.00
N GLY A 153 -2.81 9.11 34.56
CA GLY A 153 -1.96 8.91 33.38
C GLY A 153 -0.80 7.94 33.63
N VAL A 154 -0.27 7.92 34.86
CA VAL A 154 0.82 7.03 35.30
C VAL A 154 0.57 6.65 36.75
N VAL A 155 0.86 5.39 37.10
CA VAL A 155 0.79 4.89 38.48
C VAL A 155 2.14 4.30 38.84
N PHE A 156 2.64 4.66 40.01
CA PHE A 156 3.81 4.05 40.62
C PHE A 156 3.38 3.37 41.90
N GLU A 157 4.01 2.25 42.22
CA GLU A 157 3.83 1.56 43.49
C GLU A 157 5.21 1.42 44.14
N ALA A 158 5.34 1.90 45.37
CA ALA A 158 6.59 1.81 46.12
C ALA A 158 6.34 1.48 47.59
N VAL A 159 7.28 0.78 48.22
CA VAL A 159 7.20 0.47 49.66
C VAL A 159 7.27 1.77 50.46
N ALA A 160 6.34 1.93 51.40
CA ALA A 160 6.28 3.07 52.31
C ALA A 160 6.38 2.60 53.77
N GLU A 161 5.28 2.56 54.52
CA GLU A 161 5.26 2.28 55.95
C GLU A 161 4.98 0.80 56.23
N GLY A 162 5.72 0.21 57.17
CA GLY A 162 5.45 -1.16 57.64
C GLY A 162 5.57 -2.24 56.55
N GLY A 163 6.28 -1.96 55.46
CA GLY A 163 6.35 -2.86 54.29
C GLY A 163 5.13 -2.82 53.38
N ILE A 164 4.15 -1.94 53.65
CA ILE A 164 2.98 -1.71 52.81
C ILE A 164 3.31 -0.63 51.77
N THR A 165 2.80 -0.80 50.55
CA THR A 165 3.03 0.11 49.43
C THR A 165 2.07 1.29 49.42
N ARG A 166 2.48 2.36 48.72
CA ARG A 166 1.67 3.52 48.37
C ARG A 166 1.91 3.92 46.92
#